data_AF-A0A7C4DYW4-F1
#
_entry.id   AF-A0A7C4DYW4-F1
#
_cell.length_a   1.000
_cell.length_b   1.000
_cell.length_c   1.000
_cell.angle_alpha   90.00
_cell.angle_beta   90.00
_cell.angle_gamma   90.00
#
_symmetry.space_group_name_H-M   'P 1'
#
loop_
_entity.id
_entity.type
_entity.pdbx_description
1 polymer ?
#
loop_
_entity_poly.entity_id
_entity_poly.type
_entity_poly.pdbx_seq_one_letter_code
_entity_poly.pdbx_strand_id
1 'polypeptide(L)'
;MNSRMIIGALIGVGVLVQIAIGESGFAAGSLQLVHAAIGILGIFVVGAYLAVGRVSRVVTALTAVVLLVTLTQVVMGMGLMRWVELGIGLRALEESHRGTAYILFILGLVVSVVAAIQRRKAEKKP
;
A
#
# COMPACT_ATOMS: atom_id res chain seq x y z
N MET A 1 -10.19 -19.53 -7.55
CA MET A 1 -9.04 -18.70 -7.09
C MET A 1 -9.22 -18.40 -5.62
N ASN A 2 -8.23 -18.65 -4.75
CA ASN A 2 -8.37 -18.44 -3.30
C ASN A 2 -8.55 -16.94 -2.99
N SER A 3 -9.49 -16.55 -2.13
CA SER A 3 -9.76 -15.15 -1.74
C SER A 3 -8.49 -14.38 -1.32
N ARG A 4 -7.50 -15.07 -0.72
CA ARG A 4 -6.19 -14.49 -0.37
C ARG A 4 -5.36 -14.07 -1.59
N MET A 5 -5.46 -14.81 -2.70
CA MET A 5 -4.78 -14.44 -3.96
C MET A 5 -5.46 -13.25 -4.61
N ILE A 6 -6.80 -13.20 -4.60
CA ILE A 6 -7.57 -12.09 -5.14
C ILE A 6 -7.22 -10.80 -4.39
N ILE A 7 -7.27 -10.82 -3.06
CA ILE A 7 -6.95 -9.66 -2.22
C ILE A 7 -5.48 -9.22 -2.44
N GLY A 8 -4.54 -10.16 -2.47
CA GLY A 8 -3.13 -9.84 -2.75
C GLY A 8 -2.90 -9.21 -4.12
N ALA A 9 -3.59 -9.70 -5.16
CA ALA A 9 -3.53 -9.13 -6.50
C ALA A 9 -4.13 -7.71 -6.55
N LEU A 10 -5.26 -7.49 -5.86
CA LEU A 10 -5.87 -6.16 -5.75
C LEU A 10 -4.94 -5.14 -5.07
N ILE A 11 -4.20 -5.54 -4.03
CA ILE A 11 -3.18 -4.69 -3.40
C ILE A 11 -2.09 -4.33 -4.42
N GLY A 12 -1.54 -5.32 -5.12
CA GLY A 12 -0.47 -5.10 -6.09
C GLY A 12 -0.89 -4.18 -7.25
N VAL A 13 -2.04 -4.45 -7.86
CA VAL A 13 -2.60 -3.61 -8.94
C VAL A 13 -2.91 -2.21 -8.42
N GLY A 14 -3.52 -2.09 -7.24
CA GLY A 14 -3.83 -0.80 -6.63
C GLY A 14 -2.59 0.07 -6.42
N VAL A 15 -1.51 -0.49 -5.87
CA VAL A 15 -0.24 0.23 -5.68
C VAL A 15 0.35 0.69 -7.01
N LEU A 16 0.36 -0.17 -8.03
CA LEU A 16 0.88 0.19 -9.36
C LEU A 16 0.08 1.31 -10.02
N VAL A 17 -1.25 1.25 -9.94
CA VAL A 17 -2.14 2.30 -10.46
C VAL A 17 -1.89 3.62 -9.73
N GLN A 18 -1.71 3.59 -8.41
CA GLN A 18 -1.43 4.78 -7.61
C GLN A 18 -0.11 5.45 -8.01
N ILE A 19 0.97 4.66 -8.13
CA ILE A 19 2.26 5.17 -8.57
C ILE A 19 2.14 5.75 -9.98
N ALA A 20 1.47 5.05 -10.89
CA ALA A 20 1.26 5.53 -12.26
C ALA A 20 0.52 6.89 -12.28
N ILE A 21 -0.56 7.04 -11.52
CA ILE A 21 -1.32 8.31 -11.42
C ILE A 21 -0.47 9.43 -10.78
N GLY A 22 0.31 9.10 -9.75
CA GLY A 22 1.18 10.06 -9.05
C GLY A 22 2.33 10.56 -9.92
N GLU A 23 3.01 9.68 -10.65
CA GLU A 23 4.16 10.01 -11.50
C GLU A 23 3.78 10.75 -12.78
N SER A 24 2.59 10.48 -13.31
CA SER A 24 2.14 11.05 -14.57
C SER A 24 1.66 12.51 -14.45
N GLY A 25 1.78 13.13 -13.27
CA GLY A 25 1.36 14.51 -13.01
C GLY A 25 -0.16 14.72 -13.00
N PHE A 26 -0.94 13.64 -13.19
CA PHE A 26 -2.40 13.68 -13.20
C PHE A 26 -3.02 13.92 -11.80
N ALA A 27 -2.20 13.87 -10.74
CA ALA A 27 -2.58 14.31 -9.40
C ALA A 27 -2.89 15.81 -9.29
N ALA A 28 -2.67 16.61 -10.35
CA ALA A 28 -2.99 18.04 -10.43
C ALA A 28 -4.41 18.34 -10.97
N GLY A 29 -5.24 17.33 -11.25
CA GLY A 29 -6.56 17.51 -11.86
C GLY A 29 -7.64 16.58 -11.33
N SER A 30 -8.61 16.22 -12.16
CA SER A 30 -9.77 15.38 -11.80
C SER A 30 -9.41 13.99 -11.25
N LEU A 31 -8.20 13.49 -11.53
CA LEU A 31 -7.68 12.22 -11.03
C LEU A 31 -7.13 12.29 -9.60
N GLN A 32 -6.97 13.48 -9.02
CA GLN A 32 -6.52 13.64 -7.64
C GLN A 32 -7.48 12.97 -6.64
N LEU A 33 -8.79 13.17 -6.82
CA LEU A 33 -9.80 12.54 -5.96
C LEU A 33 -9.88 11.03 -6.18
N VAL A 34 -9.68 10.56 -7.41
CA VAL A 34 -9.61 9.13 -7.73
C VAL A 34 -8.41 8.49 -7.04
N HIS A 35 -7.24 9.14 -7.13
CA HIS A 35 -6.03 8.72 -6.43
C HIS A 35 -6.25 8.65 -4.92
N ALA A 36 -6.84 9.69 -4.32
CA ALA A 36 -7.17 9.70 -2.90
C ALA A 36 -8.12 8.56 -2.51
N ALA A 37 -9.18 8.35 -3.29
CA ALA A 37 -10.15 7.28 -3.03
C ALA A 37 -9.51 5.89 -3.09
N ILE A 38 -8.66 5.63 -4.10
CA ILE A 38 -7.91 4.37 -4.21
C ILE A 38 -6.98 4.20 -3.01
N GLY A 39 -6.35 5.29 -2.55
CA GLY A 39 -5.43 5.26 -1.39
C GLY A 39 -6.15 4.86 -0.11
N ILE A 40 -7.31 5.45 0.15
CA ILE A 40 -8.16 5.13 1.29
C ILE A 40 -8.66 3.68 1.20
N LEU A 41 -9.12 3.24 0.02
CA LEU A 41 -9.53 1.85 -0.21
C LEU A 41 -8.37 0.87 0.06
N GLY A 42 -7.14 1.25 -0.30
CA GLY A 42 -5.94 0.47 -0.03
C GLY A 42 -5.76 0.11 1.45
N ILE A 43 -6.13 1.00 2.38
CA ILE A 43 -6.08 0.72 3.83
C ILE A 43 -6.97 -0.49 4.16
N PHE A 44 -8.21 -0.49 3.69
CA PHE A 44 -9.17 -1.56 3.95
C PHE A 44 -8.73 -2.88 3.32
N VAL A 45 -8.19 -2.84 2.10
CA VAL A 45 -7.72 -4.05 1.42
C VAL A 45 -6.50 -4.66 2.13
N VAL A 46 -5.52 -3.85 2.53
CA VAL A 46 -4.35 -4.33 3.29
C VAL A 46 -4.77 -4.83 4.68
N GLY A 47 -5.68 -4.12 5.36
CA GLY A 47 -6.24 -4.55 6.64
C GLY A 47 -6.99 -5.89 6.55
N ALA A 48 -7.81 -6.08 5.50
CA ALA A 48 -8.48 -7.34 5.23
C ALA A 48 -7.49 -8.46 4.94
N TYR A 49 -6.43 -8.19 4.18
CA TYR A 49 -5.36 -9.15 3.93
C TYR A 49 -4.66 -9.58 5.22
N LEU A 50 -4.40 -8.64 6.14
CA LEU A 50 -3.82 -8.93 7.45
C LEU A 50 -4.75 -9.81 8.31
N ALA A 51 -6.06 -9.54 8.29
CA ALA A 51 -7.04 -10.28 9.07
C ALA A 51 -7.21 -11.74 8.56
N VAL A 52 -7.24 -11.93 7.23
CA VAL A 52 -7.58 -13.22 6.59
C VAL A 52 -6.33 -14.04 6.20
N GLY A 53 -5.20 -13.37 5.99
CA GLY A 53 -3.98 -13.89 5.37
C GLY A 53 -2.86 -14.25 6.34
N ARG A 54 -3.17 -14.67 7.57
CA ARG A 54 -2.18 -15.08 8.59
C ARG A 54 -1.44 -16.38 8.19
N VAL A 55 -0.50 -16.28 7.24
CA VAL A 55 0.32 -17.41 6.76
C VAL A 55 1.45 -17.73 7.74
N SER A 56 2.07 -16.70 8.32
CA SER A 56 3.11 -16.83 9.35
C SER A 56 3.23 -15.54 10.17
N ARG A 57 3.85 -15.61 11.35
CA ARG A 57 4.13 -14.42 12.17
C ARG A 57 4.93 -13.37 11.41
N VAL A 58 5.91 -13.80 10.61
CA VAL A 58 6.75 -12.92 9.78
C VAL A 58 5.91 -12.21 8.71
N VAL A 59 5.08 -12.95 7.96
CA VAL A 59 4.21 -12.35 6.92
C VAL A 59 3.20 -11.38 7.54
N THR A 60 2.67 -11.72 8.72
CA THR A 60 1.74 -10.85 9.46
C THR A 60 2.44 -9.56 9.89
N ALA A 61 3.63 -9.64 10.45
CA ALA A 61 4.42 -8.46 10.85
C ALA A 61 4.75 -7.56 9.65
N LEU A 62 5.21 -8.15 8.55
CA LEU A 62 5.51 -7.41 7.32
C LEU A 62 4.25 -6.74 6.73
N THR A 63 3.12 -7.44 6.74
CA THR A 63 1.83 -6.88 6.27
C THR A 63 1.37 -5.73 7.18
N ALA A 64 1.59 -5.82 8.50
CA ALA A 64 1.29 -4.74 9.42
C ALA A 64 2.17 -3.50 9.14
N VAL A 65 3.45 -3.69 8.81
CA VAL A 65 4.32 -2.59 8.36
C VAL A 65 3.78 -1.97 7.07
N VAL A 66 3.36 -2.77 6.08
CA VAL A 66 2.71 -2.26 4.85
C VAL A 66 1.48 -1.44 5.19
N LEU A 67 0.64 -1.89 6.13
CA LEU A 67 -0.54 -1.14 6.56
C LEU A 67 -0.16 0.21 7.17
N LEU A 68 0.84 0.25 8.05
CA LEU A 68 1.31 1.49 8.66
C LEU A 68 1.85 2.47 7.60
N VAL A 69 2.65 2.00 6.65
CA VAL A 69 3.17 2.85 5.56
C VAL A 69 2.04 3.33 4.64
N THR A 70 1.02 2.48 4.39
CA THR A 70 -0.17 2.86 3.62
C THR A 70 -0.98 3.94 4.35
N LEU A 71 -1.12 3.85 5.67
CA LEU A 71 -1.76 4.90 6.47
C LEU A 71 -0.97 6.21 6.37
N THR A 72 0.35 6.16 6.49
CA THR A 72 1.20 7.34 6.30
C THR A 72 1.01 7.95 4.91
N GLN A 73 0.96 7.13 3.84
CA GLN A 73 0.65 7.59 2.48
C GLN A 73 -0.64 8.40 2.42
N VAL A 74 -1.71 7.86 2.98
CA VAL A 74 -3.03 8.49 2.95
C VAL A 74 -3.01 9.80 3.74
N VAL A 75 -2.39 9.83 4.92
CA VAL A 75 -2.26 11.07 5.71
C VAL A 75 -1.49 12.14 4.94
N MET A 76 -0.36 11.80 4.31
CA MET A 76 0.39 12.75 3.49
C MET A 76 -0.41 13.22 2.26
N GLY A 77 -1.13 12.32 1.59
CA GLY A 77 -2.02 12.67 0.48
C GLY A 77 -3.16 13.61 0.90
N MET A 78 -3.75 13.37 2.07
CA MET A 78 -4.74 14.29 2.67
C MET A 78 -4.13 15.66 2.99
N GLY A 79 -2.87 15.70 3.43
CA GLY A 79 -2.13 16.95 3.61
C GLY A 79 -1.90 17.70 2.30
N LEU A 80 -1.54 17.00 1.22
CA LEU A 80 -1.39 17.59 -0.12
C LEU A 80 -2.71 18.15 -0.68
N MET A 81 -3.83 17.51 -0.34
CA MET A 81 -5.19 18.00 -0.64
C MET A 81 -5.67 19.12 0.30
N ARG A 82 -4.86 19.52 1.29
CA ARG A 82 -5.22 20.50 2.33
C ARG A 82 -6.43 20.09 3.17
N TRP A 83 -6.72 18.80 3.28
CA TRP A 83 -7.76 18.28 4.17
C TRP A 83 -7.28 18.18 5.62
N VAL A 84 -5.95 18.06 5.82
CA VAL A 84 -5.31 17.99 7.14
C VAL A 84 -4.07 18.87 7.11
N GLU A 85 -3.89 19.69 8.15
CA GLU A 85 -2.69 20.51 8.29
C GLU A 85 -1.61 19.75 9.06
N LEU A 86 -0.47 19.48 8.40
CA LEU A 86 0.62 18.66 8.95
C LEU A 86 1.81 19.49 9.47
N GLY A 87 1.80 20.81 9.31
CA GLY A 87 2.91 21.68 9.69
C GLY A 87 4.19 21.48 8.85
N ILE A 88 4.11 20.76 7.73
CA ILE A 88 5.21 20.49 6.80
C ILE A 88 5.00 21.34 5.54
N GLY A 89 6.07 21.95 5.01
CA GLY A 89 5.99 22.71 3.76
C GLY A 89 5.58 21.84 2.57
N LEU A 90 4.78 22.39 1.64
CA LEU A 90 4.15 21.64 0.53
C LEU A 90 5.16 20.81 -0.27
N ARG A 91 6.31 21.38 -0.61
CA ARG A 91 7.37 20.69 -1.35
C ARG A 91 7.95 19.49 -0.59
N ALA A 92 8.24 19.67 0.69
CA ALA A 92 8.76 18.60 1.54
C ALA A 92 7.72 17.49 1.74
N LEU A 93 6.44 17.86 1.82
CA LEU A 93 5.33 16.91 1.91
C LEU A 93 5.18 16.09 0.62
N GLU A 94 5.29 16.73 -0.54
CA GLU A 94 5.22 16.06 -1.85
C GLU A 94 6.41 15.11 -2.06
N GLU A 95 7.62 15.57 -1.77
CA GLU A 95 8.83 14.75 -1.83
C GLU A 95 8.74 13.55 -0.88
N SER A 96 8.23 13.76 0.34
CA SER A 96 8.02 12.70 1.32
C SER A 96 6.96 11.71 0.84
N HIS A 97 5.81 12.19 0.34
CA HIS A 97 4.71 11.37 -0.16
C HIS A 97 5.18 10.46 -1.31
N ARG A 98 5.86 11.04 -2.31
CA ARG A 98 6.44 10.29 -3.42
C ARG A 98 7.50 9.28 -2.97
N GLY A 99 8.45 9.70 -2.14
CA GLY A 99 9.52 8.80 -1.67
C GLY A 99 8.99 7.60 -0.89
N THR A 100 7.98 7.83 -0.06
CA THR A 100 7.34 6.76 0.72
C THR A 100 6.45 5.85 -0.14
N ALA A 101 5.97 6.29 -1.31
CA ALA A 101 5.29 5.43 -2.28
C ALA A 101 6.23 4.36 -2.87
N TYR A 102 7.49 4.72 -3.15
CA TYR A 102 8.51 3.74 -3.58
C TYR A 102 8.87 2.76 -2.47
N ILE A 103 8.94 3.22 -1.21
CA ILE A 103 9.13 2.33 -0.06
C ILE A 103 7.97 1.33 0.03
N LEU A 104 6.73 1.79 -0.14
CA LEU A 104 5.55 0.93 -0.13
C LEU A 104 5.59 -0.13 -1.24
N PHE A 105 6.04 0.25 -2.44
CA PHE A 105 6.25 -0.68 -3.55
C PHE A 105 7.25 -1.79 -3.21
N ILE A 106 8.44 -1.41 -2.71
CA ILE A 106 9.50 -2.36 -2.32
C ILE A 106 8.99 -3.28 -1.20
N LEU A 107 8.33 -2.73 -0.18
CA LEU A 107 7.76 -3.54 0.90
C LEU A 107 6.72 -4.53 0.37
N GLY A 108 5.85 -4.11 -0.55
CA GLY A 108 4.87 -4.99 -1.19
C GLY A 108 5.51 -6.17 -1.92
N LEU A 109 6.61 -5.94 -2.65
CA LEU A 109 7.40 -7.00 -3.28
C LEU A 109 8.00 -7.96 -2.24
N VAL A 110 8.63 -7.44 -1.20
CA VAL A 110 9.24 -8.23 -0.12
C VAL A 110 8.19 -9.10 0.56
N VAL A 111 7.04 -8.54 0.95
CA VAL A 111 5.94 -9.29 1.59
C VAL A 111 5.44 -10.40 0.68
N SER A 112 5.29 -10.13 -0.62
CA SER A 112 4.83 -11.10 -1.61
C SER A 112 5.80 -12.28 -1.75
N VAL A 113 7.10 -12.00 -1.87
CA VAL A 113 8.15 -13.02 -1.94
C VAL A 113 8.19 -13.86 -0.66
N VAL A 114 8.21 -13.23 0.51
CA VAL A 114 8.24 -13.93 1.79
C VAL A 114 6.97 -14.78 1.98
N ALA A 115 5.80 -14.25 1.62
CA ALA A 115 4.56 -15.01 1.69
C ALA A 115 4.57 -16.22 0.75
N ALA A 116 5.11 -16.10 -0.46
CA ALA A 116 5.25 -17.22 -1.40
C ALA A 116 6.20 -18.30 -0.86
N ILE A 117 7.36 -17.91 -0.31
CA ILE A 117 8.31 -18.84 0.31
C ILE A 117 7.67 -19.59 1.47
N GLN A 118 6.95 -18.88 2.35
CA GLN A 118 6.33 -19.49 3.52
C GLN A 118 5.18 -20.44 3.16
N ARG A 119 4.39 -20.14 2.12
CA ARG A 119 3.37 -21.07 1.59
C ARG A 119 3.99 -22.35 1.07
N ARG A 120 5.03 -22.25 0.23
CA ARG A 120 5.77 -23.41 -0.29
C ARG A 120 6.37 -24.28 0.82
N LYS A 121 6.84 -23.66 1.91
CA LYS A 121 7.35 -24.42 3.08
C LYS A 121 6.25 -25.15 3.83
N ALA A 122 5.06 -24.55 3.94
CA ALA A 122 3.91 -25.20 4.58
C ALA A 122 3.39 -26.39 3.76
N GLU A 123 3.34 -26.27 2.44
CA GLU A 123 2.91 -27.34 1.52
C GLU A 123 3.90 -28.53 1.48
N LYS A 124 5.16 -28.32 1.84
CA LYS A 124 6.20 -29.36 1.89
C LYS A 124 6.32 -30.07 3.23
N LYS A 125 5.59 -29.64 4.26
CA LYS A 125 5.54 -30.39 5.53
C LYS A 125 4.51 -31.52 5.39
N PRO A 126 4.90 -32.79 5.57
CA PRO A 126 3.98 -33.92 5.58
C PRO A 126 3.00 -33.84 6.76
#